data_AF-A0A8T0NST5-F1
#
_entry.id   AF-A0A8T0NST5-F1
#
_cell.length_a   1.000
_cell.length_b   1.000
_cell.length_c   1.000
_cell.angle_alpha   90.00
_cell.angle_beta   90.00
_cell.angle_gamma   90.00
#
_symmetry.space_group_name_H-M   'P 1'
#
loop_
_entity.id
_entity.type
_entity.pdbx_description
1 polymer ?
#
loop_
_entity_poly.entity_id
_entity_poly.type
_entity_poly.pdbx_seq_one_letter_code
_entity_poly.pdbx_strand_id
1 'polypeptide(L)'
;MEAANSGLLAIEYCSSDLHAVGGLVPVIKYLRNSNAGIRAKAADVVTTVVQNNPTSQQLVMEASGFEPLLSNFRSDPDLTARTKALGALSSLIRNNRPGVAAFRLANGYTGLRDALNSESARFQRKALSLIHYLLSESHSDCSVFAQLGFPHLMMRLASSDDSGVREAALGGLLELARDTTLGNRSLLAEHDRLRWLLRRRMERIRMMTPEDLDAAQEERHLVDSLWIACYNEPSMLRNEGLLVLPGEESFEQPPDVAGRFFEPMRQASARRAPPVERSDPGDETGGGMILLLGLAPDGGSN
;
A
#
# COMPACT_ATOMS: atom_id res chain seq x y z
N MET A 1 -16.21 -11.56 -6.77
CA MET A 1 -15.65 -11.35 -5.41
C MET A 1 -15.09 -12.66 -4.82
N GLU A 2 -15.74 -13.81 -5.05
CA GLU A 2 -15.26 -15.13 -4.59
C GLU A 2 -13.93 -15.58 -5.22
N ALA A 3 -13.72 -15.40 -6.52
CA ALA A 3 -12.48 -15.83 -7.20
C ALA A 3 -11.21 -15.09 -6.74
N ALA A 4 -11.34 -13.81 -6.34
CA ALA A 4 -10.22 -13.06 -5.78
C ALA A 4 -9.86 -13.53 -4.36
N ASN A 5 -10.86 -13.96 -3.60
CA ASN A 5 -10.68 -14.47 -2.24
C ASN A 5 -10.06 -15.88 -2.24
N SER A 6 -10.44 -16.74 -3.19
CA SER A 6 -9.82 -18.05 -3.38
C SER A 6 -8.36 -17.96 -3.85
N GLY A 7 -8.03 -16.96 -4.68
CA GLY A 7 -6.65 -16.69 -5.10
C GLY A 7 -5.75 -16.20 -3.97
N LEU A 8 -6.26 -15.30 -3.11
CA LEU A 8 -5.53 -14.85 -1.92
C LEU A 8 -5.27 -15.99 -0.93
N LEU A 9 -6.29 -16.80 -0.64
CA LEU A 9 -6.16 -17.94 0.27
C LEU A 9 -5.17 -19.00 -0.26
N ALA A 10 -5.16 -19.24 -1.58
CA ALA A 10 -4.19 -20.16 -2.19
C ALA A 10 -2.74 -19.64 -2.14
N ILE A 11 -2.55 -18.33 -2.28
CA ILE A 11 -1.23 -17.69 -2.16
C ILE A 11 -0.75 -17.69 -0.71
N GLU A 12 -1.63 -17.41 0.26
CA GLU A 12 -1.31 -17.49 1.69
C GLU A 12 -0.98 -18.91 2.14
N TYR A 13 -1.73 -19.91 1.66
CA TYR A 13 -1.42 -21.32 1.90
C TYR A 13 -0.08 -21.71 1.27
N CYS A 14 0.17 -21.37 0.00
CA CYS A 14 1.41 -21.73 -0.69
C CYS A 14 2.64 -21.03 -0.09
N SER A 15 2.48 -19.79 0.38
CA SER A 15 3.54 -19.09 1.11
C SER A 15 3.86 -19.80 2.43
N SER A 16 2.85 -20.18 3.20
CA SER A 16 3.01 -20.89 4.47
C SER A 16 3.66 -22.27 4.27
N ASP A 17 3.25 -23.01 3.23
CA ASP A 17 3.82 -24.32 2.88
C ASP A 17 5.26 -24.22 2.38
N LEU A 18 5.61 -23.20 1.59
CA LEU A 18 6.97 -23.01 1.09
C LEU A 18 7.97 -22.79 2.23
N HIS A 19 7.57 -22.08 3.28
CA HIS A 19 8.38 -21.94 4.49
C HIS A 19 8.41 -23.22 5.30
N ALA A 20 7.27 -23.89 5.49
CA ALA A 20 7.19 -25.15 6.23
C ALA A 20 8.08 -26.25 5.61
N VAL A 21 8.26 -26.25 4.29
CA VAL A 21 9.13 -27.19 3.56
C VAL A 21 10.58 -26.68 3.44
N GLY A 22 10.90 -25.49 3.98
CA GLY A 22 12.26 -24.92 3.97
C GLY A 22 12.70 -24.34 2.60
N GLY A 23 11.76 -24.11 1.69
CA GLY A 23 12.02 -23.63 0.32
C GLY A 23 12.47 -22.18 0.22
N LEU A 24 12.24 -21.36 1.24
CA LEU A 24 12.61 -19.93 1.23
C LEU A 24 14.13 -19.72 1.15
N VAL A 25 14.91 -20.49 1.92
CA VAL A 25 16.37 -20.33 2.00
C VAL A 25 17.04 -20.60 0.64
N PRO A 26 16.71 -21.69 -0.09
CA PRO A 26 17.16 -21.89 -1.47
C PRO A 26 16.78 -20.72 -2.41
N VAL A 27 15.55 -20.19 -2.31
CA VAL A 27 15.11 -19.06 -3.14
C VAL A 27 15.97 -17.83 -2.88
N ILE A 28 16.25 -17.51 -1.61
CA ILE A 28 17.15 -16.40 -1.25
C ILE A 28 18.57 -16.64 -1.81
N LYS A 29 19.07 -17.87 -1.79
CA LYS A 29 20.36 -18.22 -2.39
C LYS A 29 20.38 -17.98 -3.90
N TYR A 30 19.27 -18.26 -4.60
CA TYR A 30 19.15 -18.01 -6.05
C TYR A 30 19.19 -16.53 -6.43
N LEU A 31 18.97 -15.60 -5.50
CA LEU A 31 19.17 -14.17 -5.74
C LEU A 31 20.63 -13.80 -6.06
N ARG A 32 21.60 -14.65 -5.69
CA ARG A 32 23.03 -14.46 -6.01
C ARG A 32 23.51 -15.34 -7.18
N ASN A 33 22.60 -15.91 -7.96
CA ASN A 33 22.96 -16.78 -9.08
C ASN A 33 23.65 -15.98 -10.21
N SER A 34 24.54 -16.60 -10.98
CA SER A 34 25.20 -15.96 -12.12
C SER A 34 24.23 -15.59 -13.25
N ASN A 35 23.13 -16.34 -13.40
CA ASN A 35 22.11 -16.12 -14.41
C ASN A 35 21.06 -15.08 -13.95
N ALA A 36 20.91 -14.01 -14.72
CA ALA A 36 19.95 -12.93 -14.44
C ALA A 36 18.49 -13.39 -14.41
N GLY A 37 18.09 -14.33 -15.28
CA GLY A 37 16.74 -14.88 -15.31
C GLY A 37 16.41 -15.66 -14.02
N ILE A 38 17.38 -16.37 -13.46
CA ILE A 38 17.23 -17.06 -12.17
C ILE A 38 17.09 -16.04 -11.04
N ARG A 39 17.93 -15.00 -11.01
CA ARG A 39 17.81 -13.92 -10.01
C ARG A 39 16.44 -13.22 -10.11
N ALA A 40 16.00 -12.91 -11.32
CA ALA A 40 14.70 -12.29 -11.57
C ALA A 40 13.54 -13.18 -11.11
N LYS A 41 13.59 -14.48 -11.38
CA LYS A 41 12.54 -15.42 -10.96
C LYS A 41 12.55 -15.67 -9.46
N ALA A 42 13.73 -15.72 -8.82
CA ALA A 42 13.84 -15.78 -7.38
C ALA A 42 13.22 -14.54 -6.72
N ALA A 43 13.49 -13.33 -7.22
CA ALA A 43 12.86 -12.11 -6.73
C ALA A 43 11.32 -12.11 -6.96
N ASP A 44 10.84 -12.66 -8.07
CA ASP A 44 9.40 -12.83 -8.35
C ASP A 44 8.71 -13.75 -7.33
N VAL A 45 9.36 -14.86 -6.96
CA VAL A 45 8.88 -15.77 -5.91
C VAL A 45 8.86 -15.04 -4.56
N VAL A 46 9.96 -14.38 -4.18
CA VAL A 46 10.00 -13.60 -2.92
C VAL A 46 8.90 -12.55 -2.89
N THR A 47 8.65 -11.83 -3.99
CA THR A 47 7.57 -10.84 -4.09
C THR A 47 6.23 -11.46 -3.71
N THR A 48 5.91 -12.63 -4.27
CA THR A 48 4.64 -13.32 -4.06
C THR A 48 4.51 -13.83 -2.63
N VAL A 49 5.59 -14.35 -2.07
CA VAL A 49 5.66 -14.93 -0.72
C VAL A 49 5.45 -13.88 0.36
N VAL A 50 6.04 -12.69 0.21
CA VAL A 50 6.00 -11.63 1.24
C VAL A 50 4.84 -10.66 1.05
N GLN A 51 4.13 -10.71 -0.09
CA GLN A 51 3.07 -9.76 -0.39
C GLN A 51 1.95 -9.86 0.64
N ASN A 52 1.73 -8.77 1.37
CA ASN A 52 0.72 -8.67 2.43
C ASN A 52 0.84 -9.76 3.53
N ASN A 53 2.03 -10.34 3.73
CA ASN A 53 2.24 -11.41 4.69
C ASN A 53 3.38 -11.04 5.68
N PRO A 54 3.05 -10.48 6.85
CA PRO A 54 4.04 -10.03 7.83
C PRO A 54 4.99 -11.14 8.33
N THR A 55 4.49 -12.36 8.50
CA THR A 55 5.31 -13.51 8.93
C THR A 55 6.36 -13.85 7.87
N SER A 56 5.96 -13.90 6.62
CA SER A 56 6.88 -14.17 5.50
C SER A 56 7.87 -13.04 5.28
N GLN A 57 7.43 -11.78 5.44
CA GLN A 57 8.33 -10.63 5.43
C GLN A 57 9.42 -10.76 6.50
N GLN A 58 9.04 -11.11 7.73
CA GLN A 58 9.98 -11.30 8.83
C GLN A 58 10.97 -12.45 8.55
N LEU A 59 10.48 -13.58 8.04
CA LEU A 59 11.33 -14.73 7.70
C LEU A 59 12.36 -14.39 6.60
N VAL A 60 11.96 -13.61 5.59
CA VAL A 60 12.90 -13.13 4.56
C VAL A 60 13.97 -12.20 5.14
N MET A 61 13.59 -11.35 6.10
CA MET A 61 14.55 -10.48 6.79
C MET A 61 15.54 -11.31 7.63
N GLU A 62 15.07 -12.29 8.39
CA GLU A 62 15.89 -13.19 9.22
C GLU A 62 16.83 -14.05 8.38
N ALA A 63 16.36 -14.54 7.24
CA ALA A 63 17.17 -15.30 6.29
C ALA A 63 18.14 -14.42 5.45
N SER A 64 18.32 -13.15 5.82
CA SER A 64 19.21 -12.20 5.14
C SER A 64 18.89 -12.02 3.65
N GLY A 65 17.62 -12.12 3.27
CA GLY A 65 17.14 -11.95 1.90
C GLY A 65 17.10 -10.49 1.43
N PHE A 66 17.11 -9.53 2.37
CA PHE A 66 17.09 -8.11 2.06
C PHE A 66 18.31 -7.63 1.26
N GLU A 67 19.52 -8.01 1.68
CA GLU A 67 20.78 -7.55 1.06
C GLU A 67 20.90 -7.99 -0.41
N PRO A 68 20.66 -9.26 -0.79
CA PRO A 68 20.66 -9.68 -2.19
C PRO A 68 19.65 -8.92 -3.06
N LEU A 69 18.44 -8.69 -2.52
CA LEU A 69 17.42 -7.94 -3.23
C LEU A 69 17.86 -6.50 -3.47
N LEU A 70 18.44 -5.84 -2.47
CA LEU A 70 18.95 -4.49 -2.60
C LEU A 70 20.12 -4.41 -3.58
N SER A 71 21.06 -5.36 -3.50
CA SER A 71 22.20 -5.45 -4.43
C SER A 71 21.74 -5.63 -5.87
N ASN A 72 20.81 -6.56 -6.11
CA ASN A 72 20.23 -6.78 -7.44
C ASN A 72 19.46 -5.55 -7.95
N PHE A 73 18.71 -4.86 -7.09
CA PHE A 73 18.01 -3.64 -7.48
C PHE A 73 18.97 -2.54 -7.94
N ARG A 74 20.06 -2.33 -7.19
CA ARG A 74 20.99 -1.21 -7.41
C ARG A 74 21.96 -1.47 -8.56
N SER A 75 22.50 -2.68 -8.65
CA SER A 75 23.74 -2.93 -9.39
C SER A 75 23.65 -4.07 -10.41
N ASP A 76 22.51 -4.74 -10.55
CA ASP A 76 22.40 -5.83 -11.52
C ASP A 76 22.49 -5.29 -12.96
N PRO A 77 23.32 -5.90 -13.83
CA PRO A 77 23.40 -5.49 -15.24
C PRO A 77 22.10 -5.73 -16.01
N ASP A 78 21.27 -6.69 -15.58
CA ASP A 78 20.00 -6.99 -16.23
C ASP A 78 18.85 -6.18 -15.63
N LEU A 79 18.23 -5.35 -16.46
CA LEU A 79 17.13 -4.49 -16.04
C LEU A 79 15.89 -5.28 -15.56
N THR A 80 15.66 -6.49 -16.07
CA THR A 80 14.54 -7.32 -15.63
C THR A 80 14.75 -7.79 -14.20
N ALA A 81 15.96 -8.25 -13.86
CA ALA A 81 16.37 -8.60 -12.52
C ALA A 81 16.27 -7.40 -11.57
N ARG A 82 16.75 -6.21 -11.96
CA ARG A 82 16.57 -4.96 -11.18
C ARG A 82 15.10 -4.67 -10.91
N THR A 83 14.25 -4.76 -11.94
CA THR A 83 12.82 -4.47 -11.87
C THR A 83 12.08 -5.45 -10.96
N LYS A 84 12.45 -6.73 -11.00
CA LYS A 84 11.89 -7.78 -10.12
C LYS A 84 12.37 -7.62 -8.69
N ALA A 85 13.66 -7.32 -8.49
CA ALA A 85 14.22 -7.04 -7.17
C ALA A 85 13.56 -5.82 -6.50
N LEU A 86 13.31 -4.74 -7.24
CA LEU A 86 12.54 -3.59 -6.74
C LEU A 86 11.10 -3.96 -6.36
N GLY A 87 10.46 -4.82 -7.15
CA GLY A 87 9.12 -5.35 -6.81
C GLY A 87 9.12 -6.12 -5.49
N ALA A 88 10.10 -7.01 -5.31
CA ALA A 88 10.26 -7.78 -4.08
C ALA A 88 10.54 -6.89 -2.87
N LEU A 89 11.44 -5.91 -3.01
CA LEU A 89 11.70 -4.91 -1.96
C LEU A 89 10.43 -4.13 -1.61
N SER A 90 9.67 -3.68 -2.60
CA SER A 90 8.42 -2.95 -2.36
C SER A 90 7.44 -3.81 -1.56
N SER A 91 7.22 -5.08 -1.91
CA SER A 91 6.36 -5.98 -1.15
C SER A 91 6.92 -6.30 0.24
N LEU A 92 8.24 -6.39 0.39
CA LEU A 92 8.91 -6.73 1.65
C LEU A 92 8.81 -5.61 2.69
N ILE A 93 8.87 -4.35 2.26
CA ILE A 93 8.89 -3.19 3.17
C ILE A 93 7.51 -2.58 3.42
N ARG A 94 6.51 -2.88 2.58
CA ARG A 94 5.14 -2.40 2.78
C ARG A 94 4.57 -2.92 4.10
N ASN A 95 4.07 -2.00 4.93
CA ASN A 95 3.56 -2.23 6.28
C ASN A 95 4.60 -2.88 7.23
N ASN A 96 5.89 -2.78 6.90
CA ASN A 96 6.99 -3.38 7.63
C ASN A 96 8.02 -2.31 8.03
N ARG A 97 7.83 -1.70 9.20
CA ARG A 97 8.67 -0.59 9.71
C ARG A 97 10.17 -0.95 9.77
N PRO A 98 10.59 -2.13 10.29
CA PRO A 98 11.99 -2.57 10.20
C PRO A 98 12.52 -2.62 8.77
N GLY A 99 11.71 -3.11 7.82
CA GLY A 99 12.07 -3.15 6.39
C GLY A 99 12.30 -1.76 5.80
N VAL A 100 11.42 -0.80 6.11
CA VAL A 100 11.58 0.60 5.68
C VAL A 100 12.84 1.22 6.29
N ALA A 101 13.11 0.99 7.57
CA ALA A 101 14.33 1.48 8.23
C ALA A 101 15.60 0.89 7.59
N ALA A 102 15.60 -0.42 7.29
CA ALA A 102 16.70 -1.07 6.59
C ALA A 102 16.92 -0.48 5.19
N PHE A 103 15.84 -0.19 4.46
CA PHE A 103 15.91 0.44 3.14
C PHE A 103 16.51 1.85 3.18
N ARG A 104 16.17 2.63 4.21
CA ARG A 104 16.77 3.95 4.46
C ARG A 104 18.26 3.85 4.75
N LEU A 105 18.64 3.01 5.72
CA LEU A 105 20.03 2.83 6.16
C LEU A 105 20.94 2.31 5.04
N ALA A 106 20.41 1.48 4.15
CA ALA A 106 21.16 0.88 3.06
C ALA A 106 21.21 1.74 1.77
N ASN A 107 20.87 3.04 1.87
CA ASN A 107 20.83 4.00 0.77
C ASN A 107 19.89 3.61 -0.39
N GLY A 108 18.75 2.97 -0.11
CA GLY A 108 17.77 2.56 -1.11
C GLY A 108 17.25 3.72 -1.99
N TYR A 109 17.25 4.95 -1.47
CA TYR A 109 16.84 6.15 -2.21
C TYR A 109 17.74 6.46 -3.42
N THR A 110 19.03 6.13 -3.34
CA THR A 110 19.94 6.28 -4.49
C THR A 110 19.51 5.41 -5.66
N GLY A 111 19.18 4.13 -5.38
CA GLY A 111 18.67 3.22 -6.40
C GLY A 111 17.31 3.68 -6.96
N LEU A 112 16.44 4.30 -6.16
CA LEU A 112 15.18 4.86 -6.65
C LEU A 112 15.43 6.01 -7.61
N ARG A 113 16.37 6.89 -7.29
CA ARG A 113 16.78 7.99 -8.17
C ARG A 113 17.33 7.47 -9.50
N ASP A 114 18.15 6.43 -9.47
CA ASP A 114 18.69 5.80 -10.69
C ASP A 114 17.56 5.16 -11.52
N ALA A 115 16.59 4.53 -10.86
CA ALA A 115 15.42 3.96 -11.52
C ALA A 115 14.56 5.01 -12.21
N LEU A 116 14.41 6.21 -11.64
CA LEU A 116 13.70 7.33 -12.27
C LEU A 116 14.44 7.91 -13.49
N ASN A 117 15.77 7.77 -13.55
CA ASN A 117 16.57 8.20 -14.70
C ASN A 117 16.72 7.11 -15.78
N SER A 118 16.20 5.91 -15.54
CA SER A 118 16.16 4.84 -16.56
C SER A 118 15.19 5.21 -17.68
N GLU A 119 15.41 4.67 -18.89
CA GLU A 119 14.48 4.82 -20.02
C GLU A 119 13.26 3.88 -19.93
N SER A 120 13.26 2.92 -18.99
CA SER A 120 12.19 1.94 -18.88
C SER A 120 11.02 2.45 -18.05
N ALA A 121 9.90 2.72 -18.72
CA ALA A 121 8.65 3.11 -18.08
C ALA A 121 8.19 2.11 -17.01
N ARG A 122 8.40 0.80 -17.22
CA ARG A 122 8.06 -0.23 -16.22
C ARG A 122 8.88 -0.08 -14.94
N PHE A 123 10.17 0.23 -15.07
CA PHE A 123 11.06 0.39 -13.93
C PHE A 123 10.77 1.71 -13.20
N GLN A 124 10.58 2.80 -13.96
CA GLN A 124 10.15 4.10 -13.45
C GLN A 124 8.83 3.99 -12.66
N ARG A 125 7.79 3.33 -13.21
CA ARG A 125 6.50 3.15 -12.51
C ARG A 125 6.64 2.39 -11.19
N LYS A 126 7.44 1.33 -11.16
CA LYS A 126 7.70 0.60 -9.90
C LYS A 126 8.43 1.46 -8.87
N ALA A 127 9.39 2.27 -9.32
CA ALA A 127 10.10 3.18 -8.44
C ALA A 127 9.16 4.26 -7.89
N LEU A 128 8.38 4.92 -8.76
CA LEU A 128 7.38 5.93 -8.36
C LEU A 128 6.33 5.36 -7.40
N SER A 129 5.85 4.12 -7.64
CA SER A 129 4.92 3.45 -6.73
C SER A 129 5.51 3.20 -5.34
N LEU A 130 6.80 2.85 -5.26
CA LEU A 130 7.47 2.71 -3.97
C LEU A 130 7.74 4.06 -3.31
N ILE A 131 8.12 5.08 -4.08
CA ILE A 131 8.30 6.44 -3.55
C ILE A 131 7.00 6.97 -2.97
N HIS A 132 5.87 6.81 -3.68
CA HIS A 132 4.56 7.23 -3.20
C HIS A 132 4.21 6.56 -1.87
N TYR A 133 4.46 5.24 -1.74
CA TYR A 133 4.27 4.54 -0.47
C TYR A 133 5.14 5.12 0.67
N LEU A 134 6.42 5.37 0.41
CA LEU A 134 7.34 5.90 1.41
C LEU A 134 6.93 7.31 1.87
N LEU A 135 6.47 8.16 0.95
CA LEU A 135 5.95 9.49 1.25
C LEU A 135 4.66 9.42 2.07
N SER A 136 3.74 8.51 1.75
CA SER A 136 2.49 8.34 2.49
C SER A 136 2.68 7.79 3.90
N GLU A 137 3.71 6.97 4.12
CA GLU A 137 3.96 6.31 5.40
C GLU A 137 4.73 7.20 6.40
N SER A 138 5.55 8.13 5.91
CA SER A 138 6.50 8.86 6.75
C SER A 138 6.76 10.27 6.26
N HIS A 139 6.11 11.26 6.88
CA HIS A 139 6.37 12.68 6.58
C HIS A 139 7.85 13.08 6.71
N SER A 140 8.63 12.41 7.56
CA SER A 140 10.08 12.63 7.65
C SER A 140 10.81 12.37 6.33
N ASP A 141 10.32 11.43 5.51
CA ASP A 141 10.92 11.09 4.23
C ASP A 141 10.73 12.21 3.21
N CYS A 142 9.64 12.99 3.27
CA CYS A 142 9.41 14.12 2.35
C CYS A 142 10.59 15.09 2.32
N SER A 143 11.17 15.38 3.48
CA SER A 143 12.36 16.24 3.60
C SER A 143 13.58 15.65 2.88
N VAL A 144 13.78 14.33 3.00
CA VAL A 144 14.89 13.61 2.36
C VAL A 144 14.67 13.53 0.86
N PHE A 145 13.44 13.24 0.41
CA PHE A 145 13.06 13.22 -1.00
C PHE A 145 13.29 14.58 -1.66
N ALA A 146 12.93 15.68 -0.98
CA ALA A 146 13.19 17.03 -1.45
C ALA A 146 14.70 17.31 -1.60
N GLN A 147 15.50 16.98 -0.58
CA GLN A 147 16.96 17.18 -0.60
C GLN A 147 17.67 16.35 -1.68
N LEU A 148 17.17 15.15 -1.98
CA LEU A 148 17.75 14.27 -2.98
C LEU A 148 17.35 14.64 -4.43
N GLY A 149 16.50 15.65 -4.61
CA GLY A 149 16.10 16.18 -5.91
C GLY A 149 14.99 15.37 -6.61
N PHE A 150 14.21 14.59 -5.86
CA PHE A 150 13.08 13.85 -6.42
C PHE A 150 11.97 14.73 -7.01
N PRO A 151 11.61 15.90 -6.43
CA PRO A 151 10.62 16.79 -7.05
C PRO A 151 10.97 17.14 -8.50
N HIS A 152 12.25 17.48 -8.76
CA HIS A 152 12.73 17.81 -10.10
C HIS A 152 12.60 16.63 -11.08
N LEU A 153 12.94 15.42 -10.63
CA LEU A 153 12.82 14.21 -11.45
C LEU A 153 11.35 13.88 -11.75
N MET A 154 10.46 14.01 -10.76
CA MET A 154 9.03 13.79 -10.96
C MET A 154 8.42 14.84 -11.90
N MET A 155 8.82 16.11 -11.82
CA MET A 155 8.37 17.14 -12.77
C MET A 155 8.78 16.80 -14.22
N ARG A 156 9.99 16.25 -14.42
CA ARG A 156 10.42 15.76 -15.72
C ARG A 156 9.55 14.59 -16.19
N LEU A 157 9.30 13.62 -15.32
CA LEU A 157 8.51 12.41 -15.62
C LEU A 157 7.01 12.69 -15.81
N ALA A 158 6.47 13.77 -15.23
CA ALA A 158 5.13 14.25 -15.51
C ALA A 158 4.94 14.73 -16.97
N SER A 159 6.04 14.92 -17.71
CA SER A 159 6.02 15.15 -19.17
C SER A 159 6.25 13.89 -20.02
N SER A 160 6.37 12.70 -19.41
CA SER A 160 6.61 11.42 -20.11
C SER A 160 5.49 11.08 -21.10
N ASP A 161 5.78 10.28 -22.12
CA ASP A 161 4.76 9.78 -23.05
C ASP A 161 3.94 8.61 -22.48
N ASP A 162 4.49 7.87 -21.52
CA ASP A 162 3.78 6.80 -20.79
C ASP A 162 2.82 7.40 -19.74
N SER A 163 1.52 7.10 -19.86
CA SER A 163 0.49 7.62 -18.95
C SER A 163 0.73 7.20 -17.50
N GLY A 164 1.04 5.94 -17.26
CA GLY A 164 1.27 5.44 -15.91
C GLY A 164 2.50 6.05 -15.24
N VAL A 165 3.56 6.39 -15.99
CA VAL A 165 4.70 7.15 -15.46
C VAL A 165 4.27 8.57 -15.10
N ARG A 166 3.51 9.25 -15.98
CA ARG A 166 3.02 10.60 -15.71
C ARG A 166 2.14 10.66 -14.46
N GLU A 167 1.15 9.79 -14.39
CA GLU A 167 0.22 9.68 -13.25
C GLU A 167 0.98 9.41 -11.95
N ALA A 168 1.87 8.41 -11.94
CA ALA A 168 2.64 8.08 -10.75
C ALA A 168 3.58 9.22 -10.33
N ALA A 169 4.12 10.00 -11.28
CA ALA A 169 4.94 11.17 -10.99
C ALA A 169 4.12 12.33 -10.42
N LEU A 170 2.94 12.60 -10.99
CA LEU A 170 2.00 13.61 -10.48
C LEU A 170 1.48 13.25 -9.08
N GLY A 171 1.17 11.98 -8.82
CA GLY A 171 0.79 11.49 -7.50
C GLY A 171 1.92 11.63 -6.46
N GLY A 172 3.17 11.40 -6.85
CA GLY A 172 4.33 11.67 -5.99
C GLY A 172 4.50 13.16 -5.67
N LEU A 173 4.31 14.04 -6.67
CA LEU A 173 4.36 15.49 -6.48
C LEU A 173 3.22 16.00 -5.58
N LEU A 174 2.01 15.46 -5.74
CA LEU A 174 0.86 15.79 -4.90
C LEU A 174 1.13 15.43 -3.43
N GLU A 175 1.71 14.27 -3.18
CA GLU A 175 2.01 13.85 -1.81
C GLU A 175 3.09 14.72 -1.16
N LEU A 176 4.09 15.15 -1.95
CA LEU A 176 5.08 16.14 -1.50
C LEU A 176 4.48 17.53 -1.27
N ALA A 177 3.48 17.93 -2.06
CA ALA A 177 2.80 19.22 -1.91
C ALA A 177 1.87 19.25 -0.69
N ARG A 178 1.28 18.11 -0.31
CA ARG A 178 0.42 17.98 0.88
C ARG A 178 1.20 18.11 2.19
N ASP A 179 2.49 17.75 2.20
CA ASP A 179 3.31 17.92 3.40
C ASP A 179 3.75 19.38 3.58
N THR A 180 3.02 20.07 4.46
CA THR A 180 3.12 21.50 4.77
C THR A 180 4.46 21.91 5.40
N THR A 181 5.28 20.96 5.86
CA THR A 181 6.40 21.24 6.78
C THR A 181 7.70 21.66 6.10
N LEU A 182 8.04 21.10 4.93
CA LEU A 182 9.27 21.41 4.18
C LEU A 182 9.11 21.32 2.65
N GLY A 183 8.11 20.58 2.14
CA GLY A 183 7.83 20.40 0.71
C GLY A 183 7.57 21.72 0.00
N ASN A 184 6.94 22.67 0.69
CA ASN A 184 6.77 24.03 0.21
C ASN A 184 8.10 24.67 -0.19
N ARG A 185 9.18 24.65 0.59
CA ARG A 185 10.40 25.42 0.20
C ARG A 185 11.09 24.93 -1.08
N SER A 186 11.10 23.62 -1.31
CA SER A 186 11.72 23.04 -2.52
C SER A 186 10.79 23.10 -3.73
N LEU A 187 9.49 22.83 -3.57
CA LEU A 187 8.51 22.98 -4.65
C LEU A 187 8.25 24.46 -4.97
N LEU A 188 8.32 25.36 -3.99
CA LEU A 188 8.22 26.81 -4.17
C LEU A 188 9.40 27.36 -4.98
N ALA A 189 10.61 26.81 -4.80
CA ALA A 189 11.76 27.20 -5.62
C ALA A 189 11.57 26.86 -7.11
N GLU A 190 10.77 25.83 -7.41
CA GLU A 190 10.41 25.43 -8.77
C GLU A 190 8.95 25.75 -9.13
N HIS A 191 8.31 26.64 -8.37
CA HIS A 191 6.87 26.90 -8.47
C HIS A 191 6.45 27.38 -9.85
N ASP A 192 7.25 28.22 -10.49
CA ASP A 192 7.00 28.71 -11.85
C ASP A 192 7.11 27.60 -12.89
N ARG A 193 8.06 26.67 -12.70
CA ARG A 193 8.22 25.50 -13.57
C ARG A 193 7.06 24.53 -13.41
N LEU A 194 6.66 24.24 -12.17
CA LEU A 194 5.51 23.41 -11.87
C LEU A 194 4.24 24.04 -12.44
N ARG A 195 4.06 25.36 -12.30
CA ARG A 195 2.89 26.08 -12.82
C ARG A 195 2.81 25.98 -14.33
N TRP A 196 3.93 26.23 -15.01
CA TRP A 196 4.02 26.11 -16.45
C TRP A 196 3.76 24.68 -16.93
N LEU A 197 4.35 23.70 -16.25
CA LEU A 197 4.17 22.27 -16.55
C LEU A 197 2.69 21.88 -16.45
N LEU A 198 2.04 22.22 -15.34
CA LEU A 198 0.63 21.89 -15.11
C LEU A 198 -0.27 22.59 -16.12
N ARG A 199 -0.04 23.87 -16.42
CA ARG A 199 -0.78 24.59 -17.48
C ARG A 199 -0.66 23.89 -18.83
N ARG A 200 0.58 23.55 -19.23
CA ARG A 200 0.83 22.81 -20.49
C ARG A 200 0.14 21.45 -20.50
N ARG A 201 0.07 20.74 -19.36
CA ARG A 201 -0.68 19.48 -19.26
C ARG A 201 -2.19 19.70 -19.36
N MET A 202 -2.75 20.69 -18.68
CA MET A 202 -4.17 21.03 -18.78
C MET A 202 -4.56 21.38 -20.22
N GLU A 203 -3.73 22.15 -20.93
CA GLU A 203 -3.93 22.45 -22.36
C GLU A 203 -3.89 21.19 -23.23
N ARG A 204 -2.98 20.25 -22.96
CA ARG A 204 -2.94 18.96 -23.66
C ARG A 204 -4.20 18.13 -23.41
N ILE A 205 -4.65 18.05 -22.15
CA ILE A 205 -5.88 17.34 -21.75
C ILE A 205 -7.09 17.95 -22.46
N ARG A 206 -7.18 19.27 -22.53
CA ARG A 206 -8.27 19.98 -23.23
C ARG A 206 -8.40 19.60 -24.72
N MET A 207 -7.29 19.23 -25.36
CA MET A 207 -7.26 18.89 -26.78
C MET A 207 -7.45 17.38 -27.04
N MET A 208 -7.68 16.57 -25.99
CA MET A 208 -7.91 15.12 -26.11
C MET A 208 -9.33 14.80 -26.60
N THR A 209 -9.50 13.62 -27.20
CA THR A 209 -10.84 13.10 -27.55
C THR A 209 -11.57 12.62 -26.28
N PRO A 210 -12.90 12.44 -26.33
CA PRO A 210 -13.66 11.90 -25.19
C PRO A 210 -13.15 10.54 -24.68
N GLU A 211 -12.72 9.65 -25.57
CA GLU A 211 -12.16 8.34 -25.21
C GLU A 211 -10.82 8.49 -24.47
N ASP A 212 -9.96 9.40 -24.94
CA ASP A 212 -8.68 9.69 -24.30
C ASP A 212 -8.86 10.40 -22.94
N LEU A 213 -9.91 11.22 -22.79
CA LEU A 213 -10.27 11.86 -21.52
C LEU A 213 -10.72 10.85 -20.46
N ASP A 214 -11.47 9.82 -20.86
CA ASP A 214 -11.86 8.70 -19.99
C ASP A 214 -10.61 7.93 -19.54
N ALA A 215 -9.74 7.56 -20.48
CA ALA A 215 -8.48 6.90 -20.17
C ALA A 215 -7.54 7.73 -19.28
N ALA A 216 -7.61 9.06 -19.35
CA ALA A 216 -6.79 9.99 -18.56
C ALA A 216 -7.48 10.48 -17.27
N GLN A 217 -8.53 9.81 -16.78
CA GLN A 217 -9.26 10.22 -15.58
C GLN A 217 -8.36 10.49 -14.37
N GLU A 218 -7.45 9.57 -14.06
CA GLU A 218 -6.51 9.72 -12.93
C GLU A 218 -5.60 10.94 -13.13
N GLU A 219 -5.05 11.13 -14.34
CA GLU A 219 -4.22 12.30 -14.68
C GLU A 219 -4.99 13.61 -14.46
N ARG A 220 -6.27 13.68 -14.86
CA ARG A 220 -7.13 14.86 -14.68
C ARG A 220 -7.31 15.20 -13.21
N HIS A 221 -7.63 14.22 -12.37
CA HIS A 221 -7.82 14.43 -10.93
C HIS A 221 -6.52 14.80 -10.21
N LEU A 222 -5.40 14.18 -10.58
CA LEU A 222 -4.09 14.48 -10.01
C LEU A 222 -3.63 15.90 -10.36
N VAL A 223 -3.81 16.33 -11.62
CA VAL A 223 -3.46 17.69 -12.06
C VAL A 223 -4.30 18.75 -11.34
N ASP A 224 -5.60 18.54 -11.17
CA ASP A 224 -6.46 19.45 -10.40
C ASP A 224 -6.08 19.49 -8.92
N SER A 225 -5.92 18.32 -8.29
CA SER A 225 -5.56 18.22 -6.88
C SER A 225 -4.22 18.87 -6.59
N LEU A 226 -3.22 18.67 -7.45
CA LEU A 226 -1.90 19.27 -7.33
C LEU A 226 -1.94 20.78 -7.55
N TRP A 227 -2.74 21.26 -8.51
CA TRP A 227 -2.95 22.69 -8.71
C TRP A 227 -3.58 23.35 -7.47
N ILE A 228 -4.64 22.76 -6.92
CA ILE A 228 -5.31 23.27 -5.72
C ILE A 228 -4.33 23.27 -4.54
N ALA A 229 -3.59 22.18 -4.33
CA ALA A 229 -2.64 22.05 -3.24
C ALA A 229 -1.50 23.09 -3.30
N CYS A 230 -1.03 23.44 -4.50
CA CYS A 230 0.07 24.39 -4.67
C CYS A 230 -0.38 25.86 -4.73
N TYR A 231 -1.52 26.16 -5.36
CA TYR A 231 -1.90 27.54 -5.70
C TYR A 231 -3.16 28.04 -4.97
N ASN A 232 -3.89 27.17 -4.25
CA ASN A 232 -5.18 27.51 -3.60
C ASN A 232 -6.21 28.14 -4.56
N GLU A 233 -6.14 27.80 -5.84
CA GLU A 233 -7.04 28.27 -6.90
C GLU A 233 -7.71 27.07 -7.59
N PRO A 234 -8.94 27.19 -8.11
CA PRO A 234 -9.53 26.13 -8.93
C PRO A 234 -8.73 25.97 -10.24
N SER A 235 -8.53 24.72 -10.67
CA SER A 235 -7.83 24.45 -11.94
C SER A 235 -8.70 24.81 -13.14
N MET A 236 -8.06 24.99 -14.30
CA MET A 236 -8.75 25.16 -15.58
C MET A 236 -9.70 24.00 -15.89
N LEU A 237 -9.28 22.76 -15.59
CA LEU A 237 -10.07 21.55 -15.85
C LEU A 237 -11.38 21.56 -15.05
N ARG A 238 -11.33 22.06 -13.80
CA ARG A 238 -12.50 22.23 -12.95
C ARG A 238 -13.46 23.28 -13.52
N ASN A 239 -12.93 24.41 -13.96
CA ASN A 239 -13.75 25.50 -14.51
C ASN A 239 -14.41 25.14 -15.85
N GLU A 240 -13.77 24.31 -16.66
CA GLU A 240 -14.31 23.85 -17.95
C GLU A 240 -15.17 22.57 -17.82
N GLY A 241 -15.39 22.05 -16.61
CA GLY A 241 -16.21 20.85 -16.39
C GLY A 241 -15.56 19.55 -16.88
N LEU A 242 -14.25 19.56 -17.12
CA LEU A 242 -13.50 18.41 -17.67
C LEU A 242 -13.11 17.37 -16.61
N LEU A 243 -13.50 17.53 -15.34
CA LEU A 243 -13.18 16.58 -14.27
C LEU A 243 -14.20 15.44 -14.12
N VAL A 244 -15.44 15.65 -14.55
CA VAL A 244 -16.51 14.63 -14.52
C VAL A 244 -17.07 14.55 -15.92
N LEU A 245 -16.94 13.40 -16.59
CA LEU A 245 -17.47 13.24 -17.93
C LEU A 245 -19.01 13.10 -17.88
N PRO A 246 -19.76 13.60 -18.88
CA PRO A 246 -21.21 13.42 -18.94
C PRO A 246 -21.54 11.92 -18.99
N GLY A 247 -22.10 11.38 -17.89
CA GLY A 247 -22.37 9.95 -17.70
C GLY A 247 -21.78 9.36 -16.40
N GLU A 248 -20.75 9.98 -15.83
CA GLU A 248 -20.16 9.57 -14.53
C GLU A 248 -20.99 10.03 -13.32
N GLU A 249 -22.03 10.86 -13.52
CA GLU A 249 -22.97 11.27 -12.47
C GLU A 249 -23.84 10.12 -11.93
N SER A 250 -23.73 8.91 -12.48
CA SER A 250 -24.68 7.82 -12.21
C SER A 250 -24.06 6.61 -11.50
N PHE A 251 -23.44 6.85 -10.34
CA PHE A 251 -23.40 5.86 -9.26
C PHE A 251 -23.62 6.52 -7.90
N GLU A 252 -24.65 7.36 -7.77
CA GLU A 252 -25.38 7.35 -6.49
C GLU A 252 -25.84 5.91 -6.30
N GLN A 253 -25.35 5.25 -5.23
CA GLN A 253 -25.94 3.98 -4.82
C GLN A 253 -27.45 4.18 -4.77
N PRO A 254 -28.26 3.38 -5.49
CA PRO A 254 -29.70 3.48 -5.36
C PRO A 254 -30.00 3.35 -3.85
N PRO A 255 -30.86 4.21 -3.28
CA PRO A 255 -31.15 4.18 -1.86
C PRO A 255 -31.45 2.73 -1.48
N ASP A 256 -30.76 2.22 -0.46
CA ASP A 256 -30.92 0.84 0.00
C ASP A 256 -32.37 0.62 0.46
N VAL A 257 -33.20 0.22 -0.50
CA VAL A 257 -34.60 -0.15 -0.29
C VAL A 257 -34.70 -1.58 0.26
N ALA A 258 -33.64 -2.40 0.14
CA ALA A 258 -33.63 -3.76 0.66
C ALA A 258 -33.51 -3.77 2.20
N GLY A 259 -32.75 -2.84 2.79
CA GLY A 259 -32.63 -2.70 4.24
C GLY A 259 -33.99 -2.52 4.95
N ARG A 260 -34.92 -1.76 4.37
CA ARG A 260 -36.25 -1.51 4.95
C ARG A 260 -37.21 -2.69 4.86
N PHE A 261 -37.02 -3.61 3.91
CA PHE A 261 -37.86 -4.82 3.80
C PHE A 261 -37.39 -5.96 4.70
N PHE A 262 -36.12 -6.00 5.09
CA PHE A 262 -35.53 -7.10 5.87
C PHE A 262 -35.30 -6.79 7.36
N GLU A 263 -35.52 -5.54 7.81
CA GLU A 263 -35.54 -5.19 9.25
C GLU A 263 -36.51 -6.01 10.10
N PRO A 264 -37.75 -6.35 9.66
CA PRO A 264 -38.70 -7.08 10.51
C PRO A 264 -38.27 -8.52 10.81
N MET A 265 -37.43 -9.13 9.95
CA MET A 265 -37.04 -10.53 10.10
C MET A 265 -35.89 -10.71 11.10
N ARG A 266 -35.01 -9.71 11.27
CA ARG A 266 -33.92 -9.79 12.27
C ARG A 266 -34.40 -9.61 13.71
N GLN A 267 -35.50 -8.86 13.93
CA GLN A 267 -36.09 -8.68 15.26
C GLN A 267 -36.91 -9.89 15.74
N ALA A 268 -37.48 -10.67 14.82
CA ALA A 268 -38.26 -11.87 15.16
C ALA A 268 -37.40 -13.02 15.71
N SER A 269 -36.15 -13.15 15.28
CA SER A 269 -35.19 -14.14 15.79
C SER A 269 -34.62 -13.82 17.17
N ALA A 270 -34.85 -12.62 17.71
CA ALA A 270 -34.36 -12.17 19.02
C ALA A 270 -35.43 -12.20 20.13
N ARG A 271 -36.65 -12.65 19.85
CA ARG A 271 -37.69 -12.85 20.89
C ARG A 271 -37.94 -14.33 21.12
N ARG A 272 -37.05 -14.97 21.88
CA ARG A 272 -37.31 -16.26 22.52
C ARG A 272 -37.21 -16.12 24.04
N ALA A 273 -38.38 -16.26 24.67
CA ALA A 273 -38.73 -16.50 26.07
C ALA A 273 -38.39 -15.43 27.15
N PRO A 274 -39.37 -15.02 27.98
CA PRO A 274 -39.16 -14.13 29.12
C PRO A 274 -38.57 -14.87 30.33
N PRO A 275 -37.95 -14.16 31.29
CA PRO A 275 -37.42 -14.77 32.50
C PRO A 275 -38.56 -15.10 33.48
N VAL A 276 -38.52 -16.31 34.05
CA VAL A 276 -39.39 -16.73 35.15
C VAL A 276 -38.89 -16.06 36.43
N GLU A 277 -39.64 -15.09 36.94
CA GLU A 277 -39.52 -14.63 38.33
C GLU A 277 -40.09 -15.71 39.26
N ARG A 278 -39.25 -16.25 40.15
CA ARG A 278 -39.71 -16.88 41.38
C ARG A 278 -39.18 -16.07 42.55
N SER A 279 -40.12 -15.41 43.22
CA SER A 279 -39.95 -14.71 44.48
C SER A 279 -39.72 -15.72 45.61
N ASP A 280 -38.69 -15.51 46.42
CA ASP A 280 -38.57 -16.12 47.75
C ASP A 280 -38.74 -15.04 48.83
N PRO A 281 -39.40 -15.33 49.97
CA PRO A 281 -39.70 -14.36 51.00
C PRO A 281 -38.58 -14.28 52.07
N GLY A 282 -38.42 -13.08 52.62
CA GLY A 282 -38.42 -12.84 54.07
C GLY A 282 -37.37 -13.52 54.95
N ASP A 283 -36.35 -12.74 55.27
CA ASP A 283 -35.45 -12.83 56.43
C ASP A 283 -36.20 -13.02 57.76
N GLU A 284 -35.84 -14.05 58.55
CA GLU A 284 -35.88 -14.02 60.02
C GLU A 284 -35.10 -15.21 60.64
N THR A 285 -34.02 -14.86 61.36
CA THR A 285 -33.53 -15.46 62.61
C THR A 285 -33.36 -16.98 62.76
N GLY A 286 -32.13 -17.39 63.11
CA GLY A 286 -31.94 -18.39 64.18
C GLY A 286 -30.95 -19.50 63.90
N GLY A 287 -29.87 -19.51 64.71
CA GLY A 287 -29.34 -20.76 65.29
C GLY A 287 -28.36 -21.52 64.42
N GLY A 288 -27.12 -21.62 64.91
CA GLY A 288 -26.05 -22.32 64.23
C GLY A 288 -26.20 -23.84 64.21
N MET A 289 -25.31 -24.47 63.46
CA MET A 289 -24.76 -25.79 63.78
C MET A 289 -23.39 -25.92 63.09
N ILE A 290 -22.36 -25.81 63.92
CA ILE A 290 -21.04 -26.39 63.72
C ILE A 290 -21.23 -27.92 63.69
N LEU A 291 -20.53 -28.64 62.82
CA LEU A 291 -19.74 -29.84 63.16
C LEU A 291 -18.98 -30.40 61.93
N LEU A 292 -17.66 -30.45 62.12
CA LEU A 292 -16.71 -31.51 61.74
C LEU A 292 -16.23 -31.68 60.29
N LEU A 293 -15.01 -31.14 60.12
CA LEU A 293 -13.87 -31.61 59.31
C LEU A 293 -13.67 -33.15 59.35
N GLY A 294 -13.31 -33.70 58.19
CA GLY A 294 -12.63 -34.98 58.04
C GLY A 294 -11.48 -34.86 57.02
N LEU A 295 -10.24 -34.90 57.53
CA LEU A 295 -8.95 -34.93 56.83
C LEU A 295 -8.63 -36.36 56.33
N ALA A 296 -8.19 -36.53 55.07
CA ALA A 296 -6.82 -36.93 54.64
C ALA A 296 -6.76 -38.39 54.09
N PRO A 297 -5.65 -38.87 53.48
CA PRO A 297 -4.80 -38.25 52.43
C PRO A 297 -4.40 -39.22 51.27
N ASP A 298 -3.71 -38.64 50.28
CA ASP A 298 -2.64 -39.14 49.38
C ASP A 298 -2.59 -40.59 48.85
N GLY A 299 -2.70 -40.69 47.52
CA GLY A 299 -1.60 -41.00 46.60
C GLY A 299 -0.64 -42.16 46.90
N GLY A 300 -0.74 -43.23 46.10
CA GLY A 300 0.31 -44.22 45.90
C GLY A 300 0.16 -44.93 44.56
N SER A 301 0.97 -44.53 43.57
CA SER A 301 1.17 -45.28 42.32
C SER A 301 2.09 -46.47 42.57
N ASN A 302 1.89 -47.52 41.79
CA ASN A 302 2.89 -48.55 41.50
C ASN A 302 3.63 -48.17 40.21
#